data_AF-A0AAF0XMS8-F1
#
_entry.id   AF-A0AAF0XMS8-F1
#
_cell.length_a   1.000
_cell.length_b   1.000
_cell.length_c   1.000
_cell.angle_alpha   90.00
_cell.angle_beta   90.00
_cell.angle_gamma   90.00
#
_symmetry.space_group_name_H-M   'P 1'
#
loop_
_entity.id
_entity.type
_entity.pdbx_description
1 polymer ?
#
loop_
_entity_poly.entity_id
_entity_poly.type
_entity_poly.pdbx_seq_one_letter_code
_entity_poly.pdbx_strand_id
1 'polypeptide(L)'
;MAAQVGKARKKDLFYLYKVALPAMYALESENENANLFNCVQRGHQNSMEWMPLFLTFMMLGGIKYSVISSVLGVVYIVSFYFYLKGYSTGDPKKPLSVGFYFIIILPLYVCLKSK
;
A
#
# COMPACT_ATOMS: atom_id res chain seq x y z
N MET A 1 -6.42 3.47 1.09
CA MET A 1 -6.73 2.44 0.06
C MET A 1 -8.00 1.65 0.34
N ALA A 2 -8.29 1.24 1.58
CA ALA A 2 -9.52 0.47 1.89
C ALA A 2 -10.81 1.13 1.38
N ALA A 3 -10.96 2.45 1.56
CA ALA A 3 -12.10 3.20 1.04
C ALA A 3 -12.18 3.21 -0.51
N GLN A 4 -11.05 3.12 -1.23
CA GLN A 4 -11.06 3.04 -2.69
C GLN A 4 -11.51 1.67 -3.18
N VAL A 5 -11.07 0.58 -2.52
CA VAL A 5 -11.57 -0.78 -2.78
C VAL A 5 -13.08 -0.85 -2.49
N GLY A 6 -13.53 -0.26 -1.37
CA GLY A 6 -14.95 -0.21 -1.01
C GLY A 6 -15.78 0.60 -2.02
N LYS A 7 -15.29 1.77 -2.45
CA LYS A 7 -15.93 2.58 -3.51
C LYS A 7 -16.01 1.83 -4.84
N ALA A 8 -14.96 1.10 -5.22
CA ALA A 8 -14.94 0.28 -6.44
C ALA A 8 -15.97 -0.87 -6.41
N ARG A 9 -16.46 -1.26 -5.22
CA ARG A 9 -17.46 -2.33 -5.02
C ARG A 9 -18.88 -1.81 -4.74
N LYS A 10 -19.10 -0.49 -4.61
CA LYS A 10 -20.43 0.05 -4.24
C LYS A 10 -21.44 -0.19 -5.36
N LYS A 11 -22.68 -0.53 -5.00
CA LYS A 11 -23.81 -0.91 -5.88
C LYS A 11 -24.06 0.04 -7.08
N ASP A 12 -23.87 1.34 -6.91
CA ASP A 12 -24.03 2.34 -7.99
C ASP A 12 -22.89 2.31 -9.02
N LEU A 13 -21.70 1.85 -8.61
CA LEU A 13 -20.48 1.70 -9.42
C LEU A 13 -20.16 0.23 -9.76
N PHE A 14 -20.95 -0.70 -9.22
CA PHE A 14 -20.86 -2.15 -9.40
C PHE A 14 -20.96 -2.55 -10.87
N TYR A 15 -21.57 -1.72 -11.69
CA TYR A 15 -21.64 -1.90 -13.13
C TYR A 15 -20.27 -1.79 -13.83
N LEU A 16 -19.29 -1.10 -13.23
CA LEU A 16 -17.96 -0.88 -13.83
C LEU A 16 -16.99 -2.06 -13.64
N TYR A 17 -17.09 -2.81 -12.55
CA TYR A 17 -16.14 -3.89 -12.21
C TYR A 17 -16.79 -5.24 -11.90
N LYS A 18 -18.11 -5.29 -11.65
CA LYS A 18 -18.91 -6.52 -11.41
C LYS A 18 -18.33 -7.50 -10.37
N VAL A 19 -17.39 -7.07 -9.52
CA VAL A 19 -16.79 -7.93 -8.49
C VAL A 19 -17.67 -7.91 -7.25
N ALA A 20 -18.59 -8.87 -7.14
CA ALA A 20 -19.37 -9.09 -5.93
C ALA A 20 -18.51 -9.78 -4.86
N LEU A 21 -18.75 -9.46 -3.59
CA LEU A 21 -18.28 -10.32 -2.50
C LEU A 21 -18.89 -11.72 -2.67
N PRO A 22 -18.14 -12.81 -2.42
CA PRO A 22 -16.84 -12.87 -1.76
C PRO A 22 -15.62 -12.75 -2.69
N ALA A 23 -15.79 -12.48 -3.99
CA ALA A 23 -14.68 -12.46 -4.93
C ALA A 23 -13.65 -11.37 -4.60
N MET A 24 -12.37 -11.75 -4.58
CA MET A 24 -11.27 -10.85 -4.23
C MET A 24 -10.75 -10.08 -5.43
N TYR A 25 -10.66 -10.74 -6.58
CA TYR A 25 -10.13 -10.24 -7.84
C TYR A 25 -11.20 -10.28 -8.93
N ALA A 26 -11.12 -9.36 -9.87
CA ALA A 26 -11.90 -9.37 -11.10
C ALA A 26 -11.26 -10.34 -12.12
N LEU A 27 -12.09 -11.09 -12.84
CA LEU A 27 -11.64 -11.91 -13.96
C LEU A 27 -11.47 -11.02 -15.21
N GLU A 28 -10.31 -11.07 -15.86
CA GLU A 28 -10.02 -10.23 -17.02
C GLU A 28 -10.93 -10.51 -18.22
N SER A 29 -11.42 -11.74 -18.35
CA SER A 29 -12.37 -12.12 -19.41
C SER A 29 -13.78 -11.55 -19.23
N GLU A 30 -14.14 -11.16 -18.01
CA GLU A 30 -15.49 -10.71 -17.67
C GLU A 30 -15.58 -9.19 -17.49
N ASN A 31 -14.43 -8.51 -17.38
CA ASN A 31 -14.40 -7.09 -17.10
C ASN A 31 -13.21 -6.36 -17.74
N GLU A 32 -13.51 -5.39 -18.59
CA GLU A 32 -12.51 -4.53 -19.23
C GLU A 32 -11.65 -3.77 -18.21
N ASN A 33 -12.24 -3.41 -17.06
CA ASN A 33 -11.54 -2.72 -16.00
C ASN A 33 -10.91 -3.66 -14.95
N ALA A 34 -10.92 -4.99 -15.16
CA ALA A 34 -10.44 -5.97 -14.19
C ALA A 34 -9.02 -5.65 -13.68
N ASN A 35 -8.13 -5.28 -14.59
CA ASN A 35 -6.74 -4.93 -14.26
C ASN A 35 -6.61 -3.74 -13.31
N LEU A 36 -7.42 -2.70 -13.50
CA LEU A 36 -7.42 -1.53 -12.64
C LEU A 36 -7.90 -1.87 -11.22
N PHE A 37 -8.97 -2.65 -11.10
CA PHE A 37 -9.44 -3.13 -9.80
C PHE A 37 -8.44 -4.04 -9.11
N ASN A 38 -7.86 -4.99 -9.84
CA ASN A 38 -6.86 -5.93 -9.33
C ASN A 38 -5.60 -5.20 -8.84
N CYS A 39 -5.17 -4.14 -9.55
CA CYS A 39 -4.07 -3.29 -9.12
C CYS A 39 -4.38 -2.54 -7.81
N VAL A 40 -5.55 -1.90 -7.70
CA VAL A 40 -5.96 -1.20 -6.48
C VAL A 40 -6.09 -2.18 -5.29
N GLN A 41 -6.64 -3.36 -5.55
CA GLN A 41 -6.77 -4.43 -4.56
C GLN A 41 -5.40 -4.93 -4.09
N ARG A 42 -4.46 -5.17 -5.02
CA ARG A 42 -3.09 -5.61 -4.68
C ARG A 42 -2.35 -4.54 -3.89
N GLY A 43 -2.47 -3.27 -4.27
CA GLY A 43 -1.90 -2.15 -3.51
C GLY A 43 -2.44 -2.09 -2.08
N HIS A 44 -3.75 -2.31 -1.90
CA HIS A 44 -4.33 -2.41 -0.57
C HIS A 44 -3.80 -3.60 0.24
N GLN A 45 -3.70 -4.80 -0.34
CA GLN A 45 -3.11 -5.94 0.37
C GLN A 45 -1.65 -5.67 0.76
N ASN A 46 -0.85 -5.10 -0.13
CA ASN A 46 0.53 -4.75 0.19
C ASN A 46 0.63 -3.75 1.35
N SER A 47 -0.32 -2.81 1.46
CA SER A 47 -0.40 -1.94 2.65
C SER A 47 -0.61 -2.71 3.94
N MET A 48 -1.42 -3.77 3.93
CA MET A 48 -1.67 -4.59 5.12
C MET A 48 -0.52 -5.55 5.45
N GLU A 49 0.22 -6.03 4.44
CA GLU A 49 1.39 -6.88 4.62
C GLU A 49 2.52 -6.13 5.34
N TRP A 50 2.73 -4.85 5.01
CA TRP A 50 3.89 -4.08 5.50
C TRP A 50 3.60 -3.16 6.68
N MET A 51 2.35 -2.75 6.87
CA MET A 51 1.96 -1.86 7.98
C MET A 51 2.35 -2.42 9.37
N PRO A 52 2.14 -3.70 9.70
CA PRO A 52 2.54 -4.22 11.01
C PRO A 52 4.03 -4.09 11.27
N LEU A 53 4.87 -4.38 10.28
CA LEU A 53 6.33 -4.28 10.40
C LEU A 53 6.77 -2.83 10.59
N PHE A 54 6.23 -1.91 9.77
CA PHE A 54 6.51 -0.49 9.87
C PHE A 54 6.14 0.08 11.25
N LEU A 55 4.93 -0.22 11.74
CA LEU A 55 4.46 0.26 13.04
C LEU A 55 5.31 -0.27 14.19
N THR A 56 5.67 -1.56 14.17
CA THR A 56 6.54 -2.15 15.19
C THR A 56 7.89 -1.47 15.26
N PHE A 57 8.56 -1.28 14.11
CA PHE A 57 9.87 -0.62 14.11
C PHE A 57 9.79 0.88 14.44
N MET A 58 8.72 1.57 14.05
CA MET A 58 8.48 2.96 14.44
C MET A 58 8.29 3.09 15.96
N MET A 59 7.49 2.21 16.58
CA MET A 59 7.27 2.22 18.02
C MET A 59 8.55 1.93 18.78
N LEU A 60 9.29 0.87 18.40
CA LEU A 60 10.51 0.49 19.10
C LEU A 60 11.66 1.49 18.88
N GLY A 61 11.84 1.98 17.65
CA GLY A 61 12.84 3.00 17.33
C GLY A 61 12.54 4.35 18.00
N GLY A 62 11.26 4.72 18.09
CA GLY A 62 10.81 5.98 18.67
C GLY A 62 11.06 6.12 20.18
N ILE A 63 11.26 5.01 20.90
CA ILE A 63 11.59 5.04 22.34
C ILE A 63 12.95 5.69 22.58
N LYS A 64 13.96 5.34 21.77
CA LYS A 64 15.34 5.81 21.94
C LYS A 64 15.70 6.95 20.99
N TYR A 65 15.19 6.91 19.76
CA TYR A 65 15.54 7.84 18.69
C TYR A 65 14.29 8.53 18.11
N SER A 66 13.49 9.16 18.99
CA SER A 66 12.19 9.77 18.65
C SER A 66 12.23 10.67 17.41
N VAL A 67 13.17 11.63 17.35
CA VAL A 67 13.28 12.57 16.23
C VAL A 67 13.62 11.87 14.92
N ILE A 68 14.60 10.96 14.93
CA ILE A 68 15.04 10.23 13.73
C ILE A 68 13.92 9.33 13.23
N SER A 69 13.27 8.58 14.13
CA SER A 69 12.13 7.73 13.81
C SER A 69 10.96 8.54 13.25
N SER A 70 10.63 9.71 13.81
CA SER A 70 9.59 10.58 13.27
C SER A 70 9.88 11.03 11.84
N VAL A 71 11.12 11.46 11.54
CA VAL A 71 11.51 11.87 10.19
C VAL A 71 11.40 10.70 9.22
N LEU A 72 11.96 9.53 9.57
CA LEU A 72 11.87 8.33 8.74
C LEU A 72 10.42 7.88 8.51
N GLY A 73 9.56 8.02 9.52
CA GLY A 73 8.14 7.72 9.42
C GLY A 73 7.41 8.62 8.41
N VAL A 74 7.68 9.93 8.42
CA VAL A 74 7.10 10.87 7.44
C VAL A 74 7.56 10.53 6.03
N VAL A 75 8.86 10.29 5.83
CA VAL A 75 9.40 9.89 4.52
C VAL A 75 8.74 8.61 4.04
N TYR A 76 8.59 7.60 4.90
CA TYR A 76 7.88 6.36 4.57
C TYR A 76 6.45 6.61 4.11
N ILE A 77 5.67 7.39 4.86
CA ILE A 77 4.26 7.68 4.52
C ILE A 77 4.15 8.36 3.15
N VAL A 78 5.03 9.34 2.87
CA VAL A 78 5.04 10.07 1.59
C VAL A 78 5.43 9.15 0.44
N SER A 79 6.51 8.38 0.56
CA SER A 79 6.92 7.40 -0.45
C SER A 79 5.84 6.36 -0.72
N PHE A 80 5.21 5.87 0.36
CA PHE A 80 4.14 4.87 0.27
C PHE A 80 2.87 5.44 -0.39
N TYR A 81 2.54 6.72 -0.17
CA TYR A 81 1.45 7.38 -0.87
C TYR A 81 1.66 7.38 -2.39
N PHE A 82 2.86 7.76 -2.87
CA PHE A 82 3.16 7.75 -4.30
C PHE A 82 3.17 6.34 -4.89
N TYR A 83 3.68 5.37 -4.14
CA TYR A 83 3.64 3.96 -4.53
C TYR A 83 2.20 3.45 -4.73
N LEU A 84 1.31 3.74 -3.78
CA LEU A 84 -0.11 3.39 -3.88
C LEU A 84 -0.83 4.13 -5.01
N LYS A 85 -0.47 5.40 -5.26
CA LYS A 85 -0.96 6.16 -6.41
C LYS A 85 -0.55 5.52 -7.74
N GLY A 86 0.66 4.94 -7.80
CA GLY A 86 1.11 4.11 -8.92
C GLY A 86 0.15 2.95 -9.21
N TYR A 87 -0.27 2.22 -8.17
CA TYR A 87 -1.26 1.14 -8.31
C TYR A 87 -2.64 1.62 -8.80
N SER A 88 -3.08 2.82 -8.40
CA SER A 88 -4.34 3.40 -8.89
C SER A 88 -4.32 3.78 -10.37
N THR A 89 -3.18 3.67 -11.05
CA THR A 89 -3.07 3.95 -12.49
C THR A 89 -3.39 2.71 -13.36
N GLY A 90 -3.51 1.52 -12.76
CA GLY A 90 -3.84 0.27 -13.48
C GLY A 90 -2.68 -0.33 -14.30
N ASP A 91 -1.50 0.29 -14.27
CA ASP A 91 -0.30 -0.22 -14.91
C ASP A 91 0.62 -0.87 -13.84
N PRO A 92 0.86 -2.19 -13.89
CA PRO A 92 1.62 -2.91 -12.88
C PRO A 92 3.11 -2.51 -12.84
N LYS A 93 3.63 -1.82 -13.86
CA LYS A 93 5.05 -1.40 -13.91
C LYS A 93 5.30 -0.04 -13.24
N LYS A 94 4.28 0.82 -13.15
CA LYS A 94 4.36 2.14 -12.50
C LYS A 94 4.71 2.10 -10.99
N PRO A 95 4.18 1.17 -10.17
CA PRO A 95 4.56 1.11 -8.75
C PRO A 95 6.04 0.75 -8.52
N LEU A 96 6.68 -0.05 -9.39
CA LEU A 96 8.11 -0.38 -9.24
C LEU A 96 9.02 0.84 -9.37
N SER A 97 8.65 1.82 -10.20
CA SER A 97 9.45 3.04 -10.41
C SER A 97 9.57 3.91 -9.16
N VAL A 98 8.70 3.71 -8.17
CA VAL A 98 8.64 4.48 -6.91
C VAL A 98 8.89 3.58 -5.68
N GLY A 99 9.30 2.33 -5.89
CA GLY A 99 9.47 1.28 -4.87
C GLY A 99 10.59 1.49 -3.84
N PHE A 100 10.98 2.73 -3.56
CA PHE A 100 12.03 3.09 -2.59
C PHE A 100 11.55 3.00 -1.13
N TYR A 101 10.25 2.85 -0.85
CA TYR A 101 9.73 2.86 0.52
C TYR A 101 10.19 1.66 1.37
N PHE A 102 10.49 0.51 0.75
CA PHE A 102 11.07 -0.64 1.45
C PHE A 102 12.46 -0.37 2.02
N ILE A 103 13.22 0.52 1.37
CA ILE A 103 14.58 0.87 1.80
C ILE A 103 14.55 1.62 3.14
N ILE A 104 13.44 2.27 3.49
CA ILE A 104 13.27 3.03 4.74
C ILE A 104 13.08 2.11 5.97
N ILE A 105 12.69 0.86 5.76
CA ILE A 105 12.54 -0.14 6.84
C ILE A 105 13.92 -0.56 7.39
N LEU A 106 14.96 -0.56 6.56
CA LEU A 106 16.34 -0.89 6.95
C LEU A 106 16.94 0.08 7.98
N PRO A 107 16.94 1.41 7.80
CA PRO A 107 17.46 2.34 8.79
C PRO A 107 16.64 2.33 10.09
N LEU A 108 15.32 2.10 10.03
CA LEU A 108 14.51 1.90 11.24
C LEU A 108 14.95 0.65 12.03
N TYR A 109 15.26 -0.44 11.34
CA TYR A 109 15.82 -1.65 11.95
C TYR A 109 17.24 -1.42 12.52
N VAL A 110 18.08 -0.63 11.84
CA VAL A 110 19.42 -0.26 12.35
C VAL A 110 19.31 0.61 13.60
N CYS A 111 18.38 1.58 13.65
CA CYS A 111 18.09 2.35 14.85
C CYS A 111 17.68 1.46 16.04
N LEU A 112 16.95 0.36 15.78
CA LEU A 112 16.63 -0.62 16.82
C LEU A 112 17.85 -1.38 17.33
N LYS A 113 18.79 -1.73 16.44
CA LYS A 113 19.97 -2.55 16.79
C LYS A 113 21.12 -1.74 17.39
N SER A 114 21.14 -0.42 17.17
CA SER A 114 22.17 0.48 17.69
C SER A 114 21.98 0.71 19.20
N LYS A 115 22.63 -0.16 19.99
CA LYS A 115 22.72 -0.09 21.46
C LYS A 115 23.28 1.23 21.96
#